data_AF-A0A9D5AAX0-F1
#
_entry.id   AF-A0A9D5AAX0-F1
#
_cell.length_a   1.000
_cell.length_b   1.000
_cell.length_c   1.000
_cell.angle_alpha   90.00
_cell.angle_beta   90.00
_cell.angle_gamma   90.00
#
_symmetry.space_group_name_H-M   'P 1'
#
loop_
_entity.id
_entity.type
_entity.pdbx_description
1 polymer ?
#
loop_
_entity_poly.entity_id
_entity_poly.type
_entity_poly.pdbx_seq_one_letter_code
_entity_poly.pdbx_strand_id
1 'polypeptide(L)'
;MTHVWQWNGNGAANGGLIEGIADYVRLKANYAPSHWVKDGQGDKWDHGYDVTARFLDYCDSLRNGFVAELNKLMRSGYSDNFFFQLLGKTVDQLWTEYKAKYGNIA
;
A
#
# COMPACT_ATOMS: atom_id res chain seq x y z
N MET A 1 13.25 -8.63 5.58
CA MET A 1 12.88 -8.69 7.01
C MET A 1 11.40 -8.33 7.25
N THR A 2 10.74 -7.57 6.36
CA THR A 2 9.34 -7.13 6.57
C THR A 2 8.34 -8.26 6.84
N HIS A 3 8.39 -9.35 6.07
CA HIS A 3 7.49 -10.51 6.23
C HIS A 3 7.53 -11.19 7.61
N VAL A 4 8.58 -10.99 8.42
CA VAL A 4 8.68 -11.53 9.80
C VAL A 4 7.79 -10.75 10.78
N TRP A 5 7.62 -9.45 10.54
CA TRP A 5 6.89 -8.52 11.43
C TRP A 5 5.51 -8.14 10.88
N GLN A 6 5.25 -8.51 9.64
CA GLN A 6 4.01 -8.24 8.95
C GLN A 6 2.98 -9.32 9.23
N TRP A 7 1.75 -8.90 9.51
CA TRP A 7 0.62 -9.81 9.59
C TRP A 7 0.00 -10.01 8.21
N ASN A 8 -0.36 -11.25 7.89
CA ASN A 8 -0.97 -11.60 6.61
C ASN A 8 -2.51 -11.66 6.64
N GLY A 9 -3.13 -11.11 7.69
CA GLY A 9 -4.59 -11.15 7.81
C GLY A 9 -5.15 -12.55 8.04
N ASN A 10 -4.44 -13.44 8.76
CA ASN A 10 -4.77 -14.87 8.85
C ASN A 10 -4.90 -15.55 7.47
N GLY A 11 -4.08 -15.11 6.50
CA GLY A 11 -4.14 -15.57 5.11
C GLY A 11 -5.24 -14.95 4.26
N ALA A 12 -6.06 -14.05 4.80
CA ALA A 12 -7.12 -13.37 4.05
C ALA A 12 -6.63 -12.16 3.24
N ALA A 13 -5.46 -11.61 3.58
CA ALA A 13 -4.88 -10.53 2.80
C ALA A 13 -4.36 -11.07 1.46
N ASN A 14 -4.66 -10.36 0.38
CA ASN A 14 -4.17 -10.76 -0.93
C ASN A 14 -2.63 -10.62 -1.01
N GLY A 15 -1.99 -11.45 -1.84
CA GLY A 15 -0.52 -11.48 -1.93
C GLY A 15 0.09 -10.16 -2.41
N GLY A 16 -0.61 -9.40 -3.25
CA GLY A 16 -0.13 -8.10 -3.71
C GLY A 16 -0.03 -7.06 -2.60
N LEU A 17 -1.02 -6.98 -1.72
CA LEU A 17 -0.91 -6.14 -0.51
C LEU A 17 0.26 -6.60 0.37
N ILE A 18 0.46 -7.90 0.50
CA ILE A 18 1.54 -8.45 1.35
C ILE A 18 2.91 -8.05 0.83
N GLU A 19 3.20 -8.32 -0.44
CA GLU A 19 4.47 -7.91 -1.06
C GLU A 19 4.60 -6.39 -1.17
N GLY A 20 3.50 -5.69 -1.41
CA GLY A 20 3.47 -4.23 -1.47
C GLY A 20 3.86 -3.55 -0.16
N ILE A 21 3.44 -4.07 1.00
CA ILE A 21 3.90 -3.58 2.30
C ILE A 21 5.40 -3.86 2.48
N ALA A 22 5.89 -5.02 2.03
CA ALA A 22 7.31 -5.34 2.08
C ALA A 22 8.15 -4.34 1.27
N ASP A 23 7.70 -3.99 0.07
CA ASP A 23 8.37 -3.00 -0.78
C ASP A 23 8.13 -1.56 -0.32
N TYR A 24 7.01 -1.23 0.33
CA TYR A 24 6.82 0.07 0.99
C TYR A 24 7.91 0.31 2.06
N VAL A 25 8.23 -0.71 2.89
CA VAL A 25 9.31 -0.57 3.88
C VAL A 25 10.66 -0.30 3.21
N ARG A 26 10.94 -0.94 2.07
CA ARG A 26 12.15 -0.66 1.28
C ARG A 26 12.13 0.76 0.70
N LEU A 27 10.98 1.22 0.23
CA LEU A 27 10.78 2.58 -0.27
C LEU A 27 11.11 3.61 0.81
N LYS A 28 10.52 3.51 2.00
CA LYS A 28 10.73 4.45 3.12
C LYS A 28 12.16 4.41 3.68
N ALA A 29 12.83 3.28 3.54
CA ALA A 29 14.23 3.13 3.92
C ALA A 29 15.21 3.60 2.83
N ASN A 30 14.72 4.24 1.75
CA ASN A 30 15.53 4.70 0.60
C ASN A 30 16.30 3.57 -0.11
N TYR A 31 15.72 2.37 -0.17
CA TYR A 31 16.26 1.20 -0.87
C TYR A 31 15.45 0.81 -2.13
N ALA A 32 14.65 1.74 -2.66
CA ALA A 32 13.95 1.55 -3.93
C ALA A 32 14.96 1.43 -5.10
N PRO A 33 14.99 0.32 -5.84
CA PRO A 33 15.75 0.19 -7.09
C PRO A 33 15.35 1.24 -8.12
N SER A 34 16.30 1.61 -9.00
CA SER A 34 16.07 2.61 -10.05
C SER A 34 15.06 2.22 -11.12
N HIS A 35 14.78 0.93 -11.29
CA HIS A 35 13.83 0.41 -12.27
C HIS A 35 12.38 0.32 -11.74
N TRP A 36 12.16 0.68 -10.48
CA TRP A 36 10.80 0.70 -9.93
C TRP A 36 9.91 1.70 -10.65
N VAL A 37 8.63 1.36 -10.71
CA VAL A 37 7.61 2.22 -11.27
C VAL A 37 7.59 3.59 -10.58
N LYS A 38 7.22 4.61 -11.36
CA LYS A 38 6.96 5.96 -10.85
C LYS A 38 5.58 6.01 -10.17
N ASP A 39 5.37 7.04 -9.36
CA ASP A 39 4.06 7.33 -8.79
C ASP A 39 3.01 7.42 -9.91
N GLY A 40 1.83 6.85 -9.66
CA GLY A 40 0.72 6.80 -10.61
C GLY A 40 0.81 5.69 -11.68
N GLN A 41 1.90 4.93 -11.78
CA GLN A 41 1.98 3.80 -12.71
C GLN A 41 1.32 2.51 -12.14
N GLY A 42 1.03 1.56 -13.03
CA GLY A 42 0.32 0.32 -12.70
C GLY A 42 -1.20 0.44 -12.80
N ASP A 43 -1.88 -0.73 -12.85
CA ASP A 43 -3.31 -0.81 -13.19
C ASP A 43 -4.21 -1.07 -11.98
N LYS A 44 -3.66 -1.64 -10.90
CA LYS A 44 -4.42 -2.02 -9.71
C LYS A 44 -3.64 -1.78 -8.42
N TRP A 45 -4.35 -1.38 -7.37
CA TRP A 45 -3.77 -1.03 -6.07
C TRP A 45 -3.08 -2.21 -5.36
N ASP A 46 -3.54 -3.44 -5.58
CA ASP A 46 -3.01 -4.70 -5.03
C ASP A 46 -2.23 -5.51 -6.07
N HIS A 47 -1.63 -4.84 -7.05
CA HIS A 47 -0.77 -5.52 -8.03
C HIS A 47 0.46 -6.18 -7.39
N GLY A 48 0.90 -5.68 -6.24
CA GLY A 48 2.11 -6.12 -5.56
C GLY A 48 3.28 -5.17 -5.76
N TYR A 49 4.35 -5.49 -5.04
CA TYR A 49 5.67 -4.90 -5.19
C TYR A 49 5.66 -3.36 -5.21
N ASP A 50 6.38 -2.76 -6.14
CA ASP A 50 6.58 -1.33 -6.28
C ASP A 50 5.29 -0.55 -6.57
N VAL A 51 4.38 -1.09 -7.41
CA VAL A 51 3.08 -0.47 -7.69
C VAL A 51 2.28 -0.26 -6.39
N THR A 52 2.12 -1.33 -5.61
CA THR A 52 1.40 -1.25 -4.33
C THR A 52 2.17 -0.42 -3.31
N ALA A 53 3.51 -0.50 -3.29
CA ALA A 53 4.33 0.30 -2.39
C ALA A 53 4.15 1.82 -2.62
N ARG A 54 4.11 2.27 -3.87
CA ARG A 54 3.84 3.69 -4.21
C ARG A 54 2.46 4.15 -3.76
N PHE A 55 1.45 3.30 -3.95
CA PHE A 55 0.11 3.59 -3.46
C PHE A 55 0.04 3.68 -1.94
N LEU A 56 0.70 2.77 -1.23
CA LEU A 56 0.77 2.78 0.22
C LEU A 56 1.50 4.02 0.75
N ASP A 57 2.54 4.50 0.05
CA ASP A 57 3.20 5.78 0.37
C ASP A 57 2.29 6.99 0.16
N TYR A 58 1.45 6.98 -0.87
CA TYR A 58 0.39 7.98 -1.01
C TYR A 58 -0.60 7.93 0.17
N CYS A 59 -1.09 6.75 0.55
CA CYS A 59 -1.99 6.59 1.69
C CYS A 59 -1.36 7.07 3.01
N ASP A 60 -0.08 6.79 3.22
CA ASP A 60 0.68 7.25 4.38
C ASP A 60 0.91 8.77 4.37
N SER A 61 0.98 9.40 3.18
CA SER A 61 1.01 10.86 3.06
C SER A 61 -0.32 11.54 3.46
N LEU A 62 -1.45 10.83 3.34
CA LEU A 62 -2.76 11.31 3.79
C LEU A 62 -2.93 11.16 5.31
N ARG A 63 -2.34 10.11 5.89
CA ARG A 63 -2.32 9.85 7.33
C ARG A 63 -1.00 9.20 7.70
N ASN A 64 -0.14 9.96 8.36
CA ASN A 64 1.15 9.46 8.85
C ASN A 64 0.94 8.23 9.75
N GLY A 65 1.61 7.12 9.42
CA GLY A 65 1.50 5.86 10.15
C GLY A 65 0.42 4.93 9.61
N PHE A 66 -0.23 5.26 8.50
CA PHE A 66 -1.27 4.45 7.88
C PHE A 66 -0.85 2.98 7.72
N VAL A 67 0.33 2.73 7.14
CA VAL A 67 0.78 1.35 6.87
C VAL A 67 1.03 0.57 8.17
N ALA A 68 1.53 1.24 9.21
CA ALA A 68 1.74 0.61 10.51
C ALA A 68 0.40 0.25 11.18
N GLU A 69 -0.59 1.12 11.10
CA GLU A 69 -1.94 0.86 11.62
C GLU A 69 -2.67 -0.21 10.82
N LEU A 70 -2.53 -0.22 9.49
CA LEU A 70 -3.07 -1.27 8.63
C LEU A 70 -2.48 -2.63 9.02
N ASN A 71 -1.15 -2.73 9.15
CA ASN A 71 -0.49 -3.96 9.61
C ASN A 71 -1.02 -4.41 10.99
N LYS A 72 -1.26 -3.47 11.91
CA LYS A 72 -1.84 -3.78 13.22
C LYS A 72 -3.25 -4.37 13.12
N LEU A 73 -4.12 -3.80 12.26
CA LEU A 73 -5.47 -4.33 12.01
C LEU A 73 -5.43 -5.72 11.37
N MET A 74 -4.39 -6.01 10.58
CA MET A 74 -4.18 -7.30 9.92
C MET A 74 -3.83 -8.46 10.86
N ARG A 75 -3.66 -8.20 12.17
CA ARG A 75 -3.27 -9.22 13.15
C ARG A 75 -4.22 -10.42 13.23
N SER A 76 -5.52 -10.22 13.00
CA SER A 76 -6.55 -11.25 13.18
C SER A 76 -7.44 -11.49 11.95
N GLY A 77 -7.16 -10.84 10.83
CA GLY A 77 -7.99 -10.91 9.63
C GLY A 77 -7.67 -9.76 8.68
N TYR A 78 -8.28 -9.76 7.49
CA TYR A 78 -8.15 -8.66 6.54
C TYR A 78 -9.50 -8.30 5.92
N SER A 79 -9.70 -7.01 5.69
CA SER A 79 -10.81 -6.45 4.92
C SER A 79 -10.37 -5.14 4.28
N ASP A 80 -10.73 -4.91 3.01
CA ASP A 80 -10.50 -3.63 2.33
C ASP A 80 -11.18 -2.45 3.05
N ASN A 81 -12.17 -2.71 3.91
CA ASN A 81 -12.80 -1.70 4.75
C ASN A 81 -11.82 -1.06 5.75
N PHE A 82 -10.65 -1.66 6.02
CA PHE A 82 -9.62 -1.03 6.85
C PHE A 82 -9.12 0.28 6.24
N PHE A 83 -9.09 0.41 4.92
CA PHE A 83 -8.78 1.69 4.26
C PHE A 83 -9.81 2.75 4.61
N PHE A 84 -11.09 2.40 4.62
CA PHE A 84 -12.17 3.31 5.01
C PHE A 84 -12.10 3.66 6.50
N GLN A 85 -11.82 2.70 7.38
CA GLN A 85 -11.66 2.96 8.82
C GLN A 85 -10.50 3.92 9.11
N LEU A 86 -9.42 3.84 8.35
CA LEU A 86 -8.21 4.64 8.58
C LEU A 86 -8.23 5.99 7.86
N LEU A 87 -8.82 6.09 6.66
CA LEU A 87 -8.76 7.28 5.80
C LEU A 87 -10.14 7.87 5.44
N GLY A 88 -11.24 7.23 5.85
CA GLY A 88 -12.61 7.68 5.55
C GLY A 88 -13.04 7.48 4.10
N LYS A 89 -12.28 6.71 3.30
CA LYS A 89 -12.53 6.45 1.88
C LYS A 89 -12.28 4.99 1.54
N THR A 90 -13.02 4.44 0.59
CA THR A 90 -12.77 3.07 0.12
C THR A 90 -11.42 2.98 -0.60
N VAL A 91 -10.83 1.78 -0.66
CA VAL A 91 -9.57 1.57 -1.37
C VAL A 91 -9.66 1.99 -2.85
N ASP A 92 -10.81 1.76 -3.49
CA ASP A 92 -11.05 2.16 -4.89
C ASP A 92 -11.11 3.68 -5.09
N GLN A 93 -11.72 4.40 -4.14
CA GLN A 93 -11.71 5.87 -4.14
C GLN A 93 -10.29 6.40 -3.98
N LEU A 94 -9.54 5.87 -3.01
CA LEU A 94 -8.15 6.24 -2.78
C LEU A 94 -7.27 5.95 -4.00
N TRP A 95 -7.46 4.79 -4.64
CA TRP A 95 -6.74 4.42 -5.86
C TRP A 95 -7.05 5.38 -7.01
N THR A 96 -8.32 5.73 -7.20
CA THR A 96 -8.74 6.70 -8.21
C THR A 96 -8.13 8.08 -7.97
N GLU A 97 -8.10 8.55 -6.72
CA GLU A 97 -7.48 9.82 -6.33
C GLU A 97 -5.96 9.80 -6.53
N TYR A 98 -5.31 8.70 -6.18
CA TYR A 98 -3.89 8.47 -6.46
C TYR A 98 -3.60 8.57 -7.97
N LYS A 99 -4.38 7.88 -8.80
CA LYS A 99 -4.26 7.93 -10.26
C LYS A 99 -4.56 9.33 -10.82
N ALA A 100 -5.50 10.07 -10.25
CA ALA A 100 -5.75 11.45 -10.65
C ALA A 100 -4.60 12.40 -10.27
N LYS A 101 -3.99 12.20 -9.11
CA LYS A 101 -2.87 13.02 -8.61
C LYS A 101 -1.59 12.81 -9.42
N TYR A 102 -1.29 11.57 -9.81
CA TYR A 102 0.00 11.21 -10.42
C TYR A 102 -0.08 10.74 -11.87
N GLY A 103 -1.26 10.34 -12.36
CA GLY A 103 -1.45 9.78 -13.70
C GLY A 103 -1.27 10.77 -14.86
N ASN A 104 -1.15 12.06 -14.56
CA ASN A 104 -0.85 13.10 -15.55
C ASN A 104 0.66 13.42 -15.66
N ILE A 105 1.51 12.76 -14.87
CA ILE A 105 2.95 12.99 -14.86
C ILE A 105 3.63 11.83 -15.61
N ALA A 106 3.58 11.88 -16.94
CA ALA A 106 4.37 11.01 -17.82
C ALA A 106 5.75 11.62 -18.07
#